data_AF-A0A2T2VKM9-F1
#
_entry.id   AF-A0A2T2VKM9-F1
#
_cell.length_a   1.000
_cell.length_b   1.000
_cell.length_c   1.000
_cell.angle_alpha   90.00
_cell.angle_beta   90.00
_cell.angle_gamma   90.00
#
_symmetry.space_group_name_H-M   'P 1'
#
loop_
_entity.id
_entity.type
_entity.pdbx_description
1 polymer ?
#
loop_
_entity_poly.entity_id
_entity_poly.type
_entity_poly.pdbx_seq_one_letter_code
_entity_poly.pdbx_strand_id
1 'polypeptide(L)' 'MDYKKFLEIRADKRFGKPCIRGTRITVYDVLNWL' A
#
# COMPACT_ATOMS: atom_id res chain seq x y z
N MET A 1 -8.05 -12.17 9.10
CA MET A 1 -7.41 -10.87 9.44
C MET A 1 -7.91 -9.80 8.49
N ASP A 2 -8.26 -8.61 8.98
CA ASP A 2 -8.67 -7.48 8.13
C ASP A 2 -7.45 -6.64 7.72
N TYR A 3 -6.91 -6.91 6.53
CA TYR A 3 -5.71 -6.23 6.03
C TYR A 3 -5.97 -4.80 5.56
N LYS A 4 -7.23 -4.45 5.30
CA LYS A 4 -7.63 -3.11 4.84
C LYS A 4 -7.31 -2.02 5.86
N LYS A 5 -7.24 -2.36 7.15
CA LYS A 5 -6.79 -1.44 8.22
C LYS A 5 -5.32 -1.05 8.09
N PHE A 6 -4.49 -1.88 7.48
CA PHE A 6 -3.05 -1.63 7.28
C PHE A 6 -2.73 -1.05 5.92
N LEU A 7 -3.72 -0.96 5.02
CA LEU A 7 -3.57 -0.40 3.69
C LEU A 7 -4.18 1.00 3.63
N GLU A 8 -3.48 1.89 2.93
CA GLU A 8 -3.90 3.24 2.60
C GLU A 8 -3.96 3.34 1.08
N ILE A 9 -5.16 3.54 0.54
CA ILE A 9 -5.40 3.77 -0.89
C ILE A 9 -5.71 5.26 -1.04
N ARG A 10 -4.75 6.01 -1.57
CA ARG A 10 -4.91 7.44 -1.84
C ARG A 10 -4.68 7.69 -3.32
N ALA A 11 -5.70 8.15 -4.05
CA ALA A 11 -5.59 8.51 -5.46
C ALA A 11 -4.46 9.54 -5.73
N ASP A 12 -4.29 10.46 -4.79
CA ASP A 12 -3.24 11.48 -4.72
C ASP A 12 -1.81 10.93 -4.53
N LYS A 13 -1.66 9.72 -3.98
CA LYS A 13 -0.36 9.15 -3.61
C LYS A 13 -0.03 7.95 -4.50
N ARG A 14 1.09 8.04 -5.24
CA ARG A 14 1.65 6.95 -6.06
C ARG A 14 0.62 6.35 -7.05
N PHE A 15 -0.16 7.22 -7.69
CA PHE A 15 -1.16 6.89 -8.72
C PHE A 15 -2.32 6.01 -8.23
N GLY A 16 -2.80 6.22 -6.99
CA GLY A 16 -3.90 5.43 -6.43
C GLY A 16 -3.52 4.00 -6.07
N LYS A 17 -2.22 3.67 -6.08
CA LYS A 17 -1.76 2.34 -5.70
C LYS A 17 -1.92 2.11 -4.19
N PRO A 18 -2.38 0.92 -3.76
CA PRO A 18 -2.43 0.56 -2.36
C PRO A 18 -1.02 0.64 -1.74
N CYS A 19 -0.89 1.51 -0.75
CA CYS A 19 0.32 1.68 0.04
C CYS A 19 0.11 1.14 1.45
N ILE A 20 1.17 0.71 2.12
CA ILE A 20 1.09 0.32 3.53
C ILE A 20 0.96 1.59 4.37
N ARG A 21 -0.07 1.64 5.22
CA ARG A 21 -0.38 2.76 6.12
C ARG A 21 0.85 3.13 6.96
N GLY A 22 1.18 4.42 7.02
CA GLY A 22 2.36 4.91 7.73
C GLY A 22 3.67 4.81 6.95
N THR A 23 3.66 4.23 5.75
CA THR A 23 4.83 4.16 4.87
C THR A 23 4.53 4.74 3.48
N ARG A 24 5.57 4.86 2.66
CA ARG A 24 5.45 5.18 1.22
C ARG A 24 5.65 3.95 0.32
N ILE A 25 5.66 2.74 0.90
CA ILE A 25 5.89 1.47 0.21
C ILE A 25 4.55 0.98 -0.35
N THR A 26 4.53 0.58 -1.63
CA THR A 26 3.33 -0.02 -2.22
C THR A 26 3.27 -1.50 -1.88
N VAL A 27 2.06 -2.04 -1.81
CA VAL A 27 1.87 -3.49 -1.66
C VAL A 27 2.61 -4.25 -2.77
N TYR A 28 2.67 -3.69 -3.97
CA TYR A 28 3.39 -4.28 -5.09
C TYR A 28 4.91 -4.37 -4.88
N ASP A 29 5.55 -3.38 -4.23
CA ASP A 29 6.99 -3.48 -3.93
C ASP A 29 7.27 -4.66 -2.99
N VAL A 30 6.39 -4.88 -2.00
CA VAL A 30 6.52 -5.99 -1.05
C VAL A 30 6.25 -7.34 -1.73
N LEU A 31 5.22 -7.42 -2.56
CA LEU A 31 4.90 -8.63 -3.32
C LEU A 31 5.96 -8.96 -4.37
N ASN A 32 6.71 -7.98 -4.86
CA ASN A 32 7.80 -8.20 -5.80
C ASN A 32 9.10 -8.64 -5.10
N TRP A 33 9.20 -8.42 -3.79
CA TRP A 33 10.39 -8.75 -3.00
C TRP A 33 10.41 -10.18 -2.45
N LEU A 34 9.23 -10.81 -2.40
CA LEU A 34 9.05 -12.24 -2.10
C LEU A 34 9.29 -13.08 -3.35
#